data_AF-A0A1M5DUF4-F1
#
_entry.id   AF-A0A1M5DUF4-F1
#
_cell.length_a   1.000
_cell.length_b   1.000
_cell.length_c   1.000
_cell.angle_alpha   90.00
_cell.angle_beta   90.00
_cell.angle_gamma   90.00
#
_symmetry.space_group_name_H-M   'P 1'
#
loop_
_entity.id
_entity.type
_entity.pdbx_description
1 polymer ?
#
loop_
_entity_poly.entity_id
_entity_poly.type
_entity_poly.pdbx_seq_one_letter_code
_entity_poly.pdbx_strand_id
1 'polypeptide(L)' 'MSSIISKLFRKKKCFICNQKAVSPQYYLDDQHNKVAVCYKCIEYAERRAMPRFKWGR' A
#
# COMPACT_ATOMS: atom_id res chain seq x y z
N MET A 1 20.03 23.41 -17.44
CA MET A 1 20.15 21.94 -17.45
C MET A 1 19.13 21.33 -16.49
N SER A 2 17.98 20.93 -17.04
CA SER A 2 17.17 19.74 -16.68
C SER A 2 16.91 19.38 -15.20
N SER A 3 15.95 20.04 -14.53
CA SER A 3 15.47 19.67 -13.18
C SER A 3 14.10 18.96 -13.18
N ILE A 4 13.85 18.02 -14.10
CA ILE A 4 12.52 17.43 -14.33
C ILE A 4 12.35 16.01 -13.74
N ILE A 5 13.40 15.39 -13.17
CA ILE A 5 13.42 13.93 -12.98
C ILE A 5 12.81 13.43 -11.64
N SER A 6 12.53 14.29 -10.66
CA SER A 6 12.18 13.83 -9.30
C SER A 6 10.76 13.27 -9.11
N LYS A 7 9.90 13.29 -10.15
CA LYS A 7 8.47 12.94 -10.03
C LYS A 7 8.10 11.53 -10.49
N LEU A 8 9.05 10.77 -11.05
CA LEU A 8 8.71 9.50 -11.73
C LEU A 8 8.70 8.25 -10.83
N PHE A 9 9.11 8.36 -9.57
CA PHE A 9 9.13 7.22 -8.64
C PHE A 9 8.28 7.48 -7.39
N ARG A 10 6.98 7.72 -7.56
CA ARG A 10 6.00 7.56 -6.46
C ARG A 10 5.86 6.08 -6.12
N LYS A 11 6.91 5.52 -5.50
CA LYS A 11 6.92 4.15 -4.95
C LYS A 11 5.79 4.07 -3.94
N LYS A 12 4.86 3.12 -4.15
CA LYS A 12 3.77 2.88 -3.19
C LYS A 12 4.39 2.52 -1.84
N LYS A 13 4.08 3.31 -0.81
CA LYS A 13 4.53 3.06 0.57
C LYS A 13 3.53 2.15 1.26
N CYS A 14 4.02 1.30 2.16
CA CYS A 14 3.17 0.50 3.00
C CYS A 14 2.46 1.40 4.01
N PHE A 15 1.15 1.27 4.15
CA PHE A 15 0.35 2.01 5.12
C PHE A 15 0.74 1.70 6.57
N ILE A 16 1.16 0.46 6.85
CA ILE A 16 1.51 0.00 8.20
C ILE A 16 2.92 0.43 8.59
N CYS A 17 3.93 0.09 7.79
CA CYS A 17 5.34 0.34 8.15
C CYS A 17 5.96 1.57 7.47
N ASN A 18 5.23 2.27 6.60
CA ASN A 18 5.70 3.43 5.81
C ASN A 18 6.94 3.18 4.92
N GLN A 19 7.44 1.95 4.84
CA GLN A 19 8.54 1.56 3.96
C GLN A 19 8.05 1.35 2.52
N LYS A 20 9.00 1.26 1.59
CA LYS A 20 8.72 0.89 0.19
C LYS A 20 8.02 -0.46 0.15
N ALA A 21 6.79 -0.50 -0.35
CA ALA A 21 6.08 -1.76 -0.50
C ALA A 21 6.58 -2.47 -1.77
N VAL A 22 7.47 -3.45 -1.57
CA VAL A 22 7.88 -4.40 -2.61
C VAL A 22 6.79 -5.46 -2.68
N SER A 23 6.12 -5.59 -3.83
CA SER A 23 4.88 -6.37 -4.01
C SER A 23 3.75 -5.96 -3.04
N PRO A 24 3.16 -4.75 -3.20
CA PRO A 24 2.07 -4.31 -2.34
C PRO A 24 0.78 -5.08 -2.63
N GLN A 25 0.13 -5.55 -1.58
CA GLN A 25 -1.27 -5.97 -1.61
C GLN A 25 -2.17 -4.82 -1.19
N TYR A 26 -3.38 -4.76 -1.76
CA TYR A 26 -4.34 -3.71 -1.44
C TYR A 26 -5.34 -4.19 -0.41
N TYR A 27 -5.52 -3.38 0.62
CA TYR A 27 -6.50 -3.56 1.69
C TYR A 27 -7.40 -2.33 1.77
N LEU A 28 -8.49 -2.48 2.49
CA LEU A 28 -9.37 -1.40 2.91
C LEU A 28 -9.00 -1.02 4.34
N ASP A 29 -8.83 0.28 4.57
CA ASP A 29 -8.72 0.86 5.90
C ASP A 29 -10.12 1.03 6.54
N ASP A 30 -10.19 1.42 7.81
CA ASP A 30 -11.44 1.70 8.53
C ASP A 30 -12.34 2.71 7.79
N GLN A 31 -11.72 3.65 7.06
CA GLN A 31 -12.42 4.62 6.21
C GLN A 31 -12.79 4.09 4.81
N HIS A 32 -12.70 2.77 4.58
CA HIS A 32 -12.88 2.14 3.26
C HIS A 32 -11.95 2.69 2.17
N ASN A 33 -10.82 3.26 2.56
CA ASN A 33 -9.81 3.75 1.64
C ASN A 33 -8.89 2.62 1.19
N LYS A 34 -8.56 2.61 -0.10
CA LYS A 34 -7.62 1.64 -0.68
C LYS A 34 -6.19 1.95 -0.22
N VAL A 35 -5.66 1.12 0.67
CA VAL A 35 -4.30 1.24 1.21
C VAL A 35 -3.39 0.13 0.68
N ALA A 36 -2.12 0.47 0.46
CA ALA A 36 -1.11 -0.50 0.02
C ALA A 36 -0.36 -1.07 1.23
N VAL A 37 -0.26 -2.39 1.32
CA VAL A 37 0.41 -3.11 2.41
C VAL A 37 1.52 -3.98 1.83
N CYS A 38 2.72 -3.90 2.39
CA CYS A 38 3.84 -4.75 1.95
C CYS A 38 3.69 -6.18 2.48
N TYR A 39 4.38 -7.14 1.85
CA TYR A 39 4.26 -8.55 2.22
C TYR A 39 4.49 -8.84 3.71
N LYS A 40 5.46 -8.16 4.34
CA LYS A 40 5.78 -8.30 5.77
C LYS A 40 4.63 -7.87 6.69
N CYS A 41 3.82 -6.92 6.22
CA CYS A 41 2.73 -6.34 6.97
C CYS A 41 1.37 -6.95 6.60
N ILE A 42 1.32 -7.92 5.67
CA ILE A 42 0.09 -8.65 5.33
C ILE A 42 -0.47 -9.32 6.57
N GLU A 43 0.37 -10.07 7.29
CA GLU A 43 -0.07 -10.81 8.48
C GLU A 43 -0.60 -9.86 9.56
N TYR A 44 0.00 -8.67 9.68
CA TYR A 44 -0.50 -7.63 10.59
C TYR A 44 -1.85 -7.07 10.13
N ALA A 45 -2.03 -6.82 8.84
CA ALA A 45 -3.31 -6.38 8.28
C ALA A 45 -4.41 -7.44 8.47
N GLU A 46 -4.08 -8.72 8.28
CA GLU A 46 -5.00 -9.85 8.48
C GLU A 46 -5.37 -10.02 9.96
N ARG A 47 -4.42 -9.85 10.89
CA ARG A 47 -4.71 -9.82 12.34
C ARG A 47 -5.61 -8.64 12.75
N ARG A 48 -5.49 -7.49 12.08
CA ARG A 48 -6.41 -6.35 12.24
C ARG A 48 -7.73 -6.53 11.49
N ALA A 49 -7.97 -7.70 10.89
CA ALA A 49 -9.13 -8.01 10.08
C ALA A 49 -9.38 -6.99 8.95
N MET A 50 -8.31 -6.40 8.41
CA MET A 50 -8.44 -5.47 7.28
C MET A 50 -9.00 -6.22 6.06
N PRO A 51 -10.09 -5.75 5.44
CA PRO A 51 -10.64 -6.42 4.27
C PRO A 51 -9.68 -6.29 3.09
N ARG A 52 -9.47 -7.38 2.35
CA ARG A 52 -8.72 -7.32 1.09
C ARG A 52 -9.52 -6.55 0.06
N PHE A 53 -8.89 -5.55 -0.56
CA PHE A 53 -9.49 -4.81 -1.65
C PHE A 53 -9.54 -5.70 -2.90
N LYS A 54 -10.75 -6.08 -3.33
CA LYS A 54 -10.97 -6.80 -4.59
C LYS A 54 -11.44 -5.80 -5.64
N TRP A 55 -10.68 -5.66 -6.72
CA TRP A 55 -11.08 -4.82 -7.87
C TRP A 55 -12.11 -5.59 -8.70
N GLY A 56 -13.29 -4.99 -8.92
CA GLY A 56 -14.26 -5.50 -9.90
C GLY A 56 -15.25 -6.55 -9.39
N ARG A 57 -15.97 -6.27 -8.30
CA ARG A 57 -17.29 -6.87 -8.05
C ARG A 57 -18.25 -5.79 -7.59
#